data_AF-A0A3M0P7S8-F1
#
_entry.id   AF-A0A3M0P7S8-F1
#
_cell.length_a   1.000
_cell.length_b   1.000
_cell.length_c   1.000
_cell.angle_alpha   90.00
_cell.angle_beta   90.00
_cell.angle_gamma   90.00
#
_symmetry.space_group_name_H-M   'P 1'
#
loop_
_entity.id
_entity.type
_entity.pdbx_description
1 polymer ?
#
loop_
_entity_poly.entity_id
_entity_poly.type
_entity_poly.pdbx_seq_one_letter_code
_entity_poly.pdbx_strand_id
1 'polypeptide(L)'
;MTIPVFYAISDDFTKYAAVSLNSLVKNAAEDKDYTIYFLSQDLSPQHKQDLLEIGSSNVHVKFFKINDEIVAPIQNRTENYLRADFFTMSIFYRLFIPDLFPQYDKAIYIDSDTIVNDDIGKLYDTELGNNLFAACTDSSIQFVTKMVAYIKEVLVLDPKKYINSGMLVLNCKAFRDENFIDHFMRLLSKYHFDCIAPDQDYLNEIGDKRILHLDPKWDAMPNDNTEPLTNPSLIHYNLFFKPWHFKNVQYEEYFWKSAKETKFYNDLLTELNTYTDKQRAEDRHKLDHMLAKEDKTINDPYNWANVKKQGPVSL
;
A
#
# COMPACT_ATOMS: atom_id res chain seq x y z
N MET A 1 -8.35 -2.93 23.99
CA MET A 1 -7.55 -3.49 22.89
C MET A 1 -7.35 -2.35 21.89
N THR A 2 -6.15 -2.16 21.37
CA THR A 2 -5.86 -1.08 20.41
C THR A 2 -5.97 -1.62 18.99
N ILE A 3 -6.49 -0.83 18.06
CA ILE A 3 -6.57 -1.14 16.62
C ILE A 3 -5.22 -0.76 16.00
N PRO A 4 -4.41 -1.72 15.52
CA PRO A 4 -3.11 -1.42 14.95
C PRO A 4 -3.25 -1.02 13.48
N VAL A 5 -2.77 0.18 13.15
CA VAL A 5 -2.73 0.73 11.79
C VAL A 5 -1.28 1.00 11.42
N PHE A 6 -0.87 0.62 10.22
CA PHE A 6 0.50 0.69 9.77
C PHE A 6 0.64 1.57 8.52
N TYR A 7 1.70 2.37 8.53
CA TYR A 7 2.22 3.10 7.39
C TYR A 7 3.65 2.64 7.12
N ALA A 8 4.04 2.54 5.85
CA ALA A 8 5.45 2.39 5.47
C ALA A 8 5.91 3.65 4.74
N ILE A 9 6.89 4.36 5.29
CA ILE A 9 7.34 5.65 4.74
C ILE A 9 8.86 5.79 4.77
N SER A 10 9.38 6.56 3.82
CA SER A 10 10.69 7.20 3.91
C SER A 10 10.56 8.61 4.49
N ASP A 11 11.67 9.18 4.92
CA ASP A 11 11.72 10.50 5.58
C ASP A 11 11.12 11.64 4.75
N ASP A 12 11.34 11.62 3.44
CA ASP A 12 10.81 12.60 2.47
C ASP A 12 9.29 12.50 2.25
N PHE A 13 8.67 11.38 2.64
CA PHE A 13 7.22 11.18 2.58
C PHE A 13 6.48 11.61 3.85
N THR A 14 7.20 12.08 4.89
CA THR A 14 6.61 12.51 6.17
C THR A 14 5.47 13.51 6.00
N LYS A 15 5.62 14.51 5.12
CA LYS A 15 4.60 15.53 4.91
C LYS A 15 3.28 14.96 4.40
N TYR A 16 3.30 13.95 3.53
CA TYR A 16 2.08 13.30 3.04
C TYR A 16 1.46 12.43 4.13
N ALA A 17 2.32 11.66 4.81
CA ALA A 17 1.93 10.82 5.93
C ALA A 17 1.26 11.63 7.06
N ALA A 18 1.75 12.84 7.33
CA ALA A 18 1.16 13.77 8.29
C ALA A 18 -0.25 14.21 7.88
N VAL A 19 -0.48 14.48 6.58
CA VAL A 19 -1.81 14.81 6.06
C VAL A 19 -2.78 13.63 6.18
N SER A 20 -2.32 12.41 5.85
CA SER A 20 -3.10 11.19 6.04
C SER A 20 -3.43 10.96 7.51
N LEU A 21 -2.42 10.98 8.40
CA LEU A 21 -2.58 10.80 9.83
C LEU A 21 -3.54 11.83 10.44
N ASN A 22 -3.43 13.11 10.05
CA ASN A 22 -4.34 14.15 10.52
C ASN A 22 -5.79 13.85 10.15
N SER A 23 -6.04 13.38 8.92
CA SER A 23 -7.38 12.97 8.51
C SER A 23 -7.89 11.74 9.28
N LEU A 24 -7.01 10.78 9.57
CA LEU A 24 -7.34 9.61 10.40
C LEU A 24 -7.72 10.02 11.82
N VAL A 25 -6.89 10.85 12.48
CA VAL A 25 -7.13 11.31 13.86
C VAL A 25 -8.46 12.04 13.98
N LYS A 26 -8.82 12.85 12.98
CA LYS A 26 -10.09 13.59 12.94
C LYS A 26 -11.34 12.73 12.83
N ASN A 27 -11.20 11.53 12.27
CA ASN A 27 -12.32 10.63 12.02
C ASN A 27 -12.28 9.37 12.91
N ALA A 28 -11.26 9.24 13.77
CA ALA A 28 -11.15 8.16 14.74
C ALA A 28 -12.31 8.22 15.74
N ALA A 29 -12.95 7.07 16.00
CA ALA A 29 -14.03 6.99 16.98
C ALA A 29 -13.50 7.18 18.40
N GLU A 30 -14.13 8.05 19.20
CA GLU A 30 -13.67 8.40 20.55
C GLU A 30 -13.72 7.23 21.55
N ASP A 31 -14.55 6.22 21.30
CA ASP A 31 -14.73 5.03 22.13
C ASP A 31 -13.80 3.87 21.74
N LYS A 32 -12.98 4.05 20.70
CA LYS A 32 -11.96 3.11 20.24
C LYS A 32 -10.56 3.67 20.47
N ASP A 33 -9.60 2.76 20.62
CA ASP A 33 -8.19 3.08 20.79
C ASP A 33 -7.41 2.59 19.58
N TYR A 34 -6.49 3.40 19.06
CA TYR A 34 -5.72 3.12 17.85
C TYR A 34 -4.23 3.26 18.13
N THR A 35 -3.42 2.35 17.60
CA THR A 35 -1.96 2.49 17.60
C THR A 35 -1.49 2.56 16.16
N ILE A 36 -0.96 3.72 15.79
CA ILE A 36 -0.43 4.00 14.46
C ILE A 36 1.08 3.72 14.48
N TYR A 37 1.53 2.83 13.61
CA TYR A 37 2.94 2.50 13.44
C TYR A 37 3.46 3.07 12.13
N PHE A 38 4.51 3.88 12.21
CA PHE A 38 5.32 4.26 11.06
C PHE A 38 6.52 3.31 10.95
N LEU A 39 6.50 2.49 9.91
CA LEU A 39 7.59 1.60 9.51
C LEU A 39 8.53 2.37 8.58
N SER A 40 9.81 2.42 8.94
CA SER A 40 10.80 3.21 8.18
C SER A 40 12.21 2.69 8.40
N GLN A 41 13.12 2.84 7.43
CA GLN A 41 14.55 2.62 7.70
C GLN A 41 15.10 3.71 8.60
N ASP A 42 14.84 4.95 8.21
CA ASP A 42 15.22 6.14 8.94
C ASP A 42 14.11 7.18 8.83
N LEU A 43 13.82 7.81 9.96
CA LEU A 43 13.03 9.04 10.07
C LEU A 43 13.80 10.00 10.97
N SER A 44 13.92 11.24 10.53
CA SER A 44 14.61 12.29 11.28
C SER A 44 13.91 12.51 12.63
N PRO A 45 14.65 12.92 13.68
CA PRO A 45 14.05 13.23 14.97
C PRO A 45 12.94 14.29 14.86
N GLN A 46 13.11 15.27 13.97
CA GLN A 46 12.11 16.31 13.73
C GLN A 46 10.84 15.72 13.11
N HIS A 47 10.95 14.91 12.06
CA HIS A 47 9.78 14.27 11.44
C HIS A 47 9.05 13.31 12.37
N LYS A 48 9.77 12.58 13.23
CA LYS A 48 9.13 11.78 14.29
C LYS A 48 8.34 12.66 15.25
N GLN A 49 8.93 13.76 15.71
CA GLN A 49 8.25 14.71 16.57
C GLN A 49 7.02 15.32 15.88
N ASP A 50 7.14 15.67 14.61
CA ASP A 50 6.05 16.22 13.80
C ASP A 50 4.87 15.28 13.68
N LEU A 51 5.12 13.98 13.49
CA LEU A 51 4.08 12.94 13.43
C LEU A 51 3.50 12.63 14.81
N LEU A 52 4.31 12.63 15.87
CA LEU A 52 3.85 12.42 17.26
C LEU A 52 2.84 13.47 17.69
N GLU A 53 3.08 14.73 17.33
CA GLU A 53 2.23 15.88 17.70
C GLU A 53 0.82 15.82 17.10
N ILE A 54 0.60 15.01 16.05
CA ILE A 54 -0.70 14.84 15.40
C ILE A 54 -1.58 13.83 16.16
N GLY A 55 -0.98 12.95 16.97
CA GLY A 55 -1.72 11.98 17.79
C GLY A 55 -2.72 12.63 18.75
N SER A 56 -3.63 11.82 19.29
CA SER A 56 -4.65 12.26 20.24
C SER A 56 -4.66 11.36 21.48
N SER A 57 -5.59 11.58 22.41
CA SER A 57 -5.74 10.75 23.61
C SER A 57 -6.04 9.27 23.31
N ASN A 58 -6.65 8.98 22.16
CA ASN A 58 -7.03 7.63 21.74
C ASN A 58 -6.33 7.17 20.44
N VAL A 59 -5.47 8.01 19.85
CA VAL A 59 -4.66 7.67 18.66
C VAL A 59 -3.18 7.82 18.99
N HIS A 60 -2.52 6.68 19.25
CA HIS A 60 -1.13 6.61 19.71
C HIS A 60 -0.17 6.42 18.54
N VAL A 61 0.75 7.35 18.34
CA VAL A 61 1.75 7.26 17.27
C VAL A 61 3.03 6.58 17.77
N LYS A 62 3.50 5.58 17.04
CA LYS A 62 4.73 4.81 17.31
C LYS A 62 5.57 4.68 16.05
N PHE A 63 6.87 4.52 16.24
CA PHE A 63 7.82 4.30 15.15
C PHE A 63 8.48 2.94 15.30
N PHE A 64 8.64 2.24 14.19
CA PHE A 64 9.36 0.99 14.13
C PHE A 64 10.43 1.12 13.06
N LYS A 65 11.69 1.13 13.52
CA LYS A 65 12.84 1.14 12.62
C LYS A 65 13.01 -0.24 12.02
N ILE A 66 12.97 -0.31 10.69
CA ILE A 66 13.33 -1.52 9.96
C ILE A 66 14.80 -1.40 9.58
N ASN A 67 15.62 -2.27 10.15
CA ASN A 67 17.03 -2.41 9.79
C ASN A 67 17.31 -3.85 9.39
N ASP A 68 18.47 -4.08 8.76
CA ASP A 68 18.90 -5.40 8.31
C ASP A 68 18.86 -6.47 9.42
N GLU A 69 19.10 -6.08 10.67
CA GLU A 69 19.09 -6.99 11.83
C GLU A 69 17.70 -7.49 12.21
N ILE A 70 16.68 -6.61 12.20
CA ILE A 70 15.30 -6.97 12.54
C ILE A 70 14.72 -7.90 11.48
N VAL A 71 15.18 -7.77 10.25
CA VAL A 71 14.77 -8.62 9.15
C VAL A 71 15.65 -9.85 9.02
N ALA A 72 16.84 -9.87 9.64
CA ALA A 72 17.79 -10.99 9.58
C ALA A 72 17.20 -12.37 9.97
N PRO A 73 16.25 -12.50 10.92
CA PRO A 73 15.62 -13.79 11.23
C PRO A 73 14.59 -14.24 10.18
N ILE A 74 13.87 -13.29 9.58
CA ILE A 74 13.06 -13.52 8.36
C ILE A 74 14.00 -13.90 7.22
N GLN A 75 15.22 -13.36 7.27
CA GLN A 75 16.27 -13.74 6.37
C GLN A 75 16.73 -15.20 6.64
N ASN A 76 17.29 -15.57 7.78
CA ASN A 76 18.04 -16.84 7.95
C ASN A 76 17.27 -18.18 7.85
N ARG A 77 16.04 -18.23 7.31
CA ARG A 77 15.35 -19.44 6.85
C ARG A 77 15.99 -20.00 5.57
N THR A 78 15.97 -21.32 5.43
CA THR A 78 16.98 -22.22 4.81
C THR A 78 17.34 -22.07 3.31
N GLU A 79 16.80 -21.10 2.56
CA GLU A 79 16.93 -21.06 1.08
C GLU A 79 17.34 -19.68 0.50
N ASN A 80 18.37 -19.00 1.02
CA ASN A 80 18.54 -17.58 0.68
C ASN A 80 19.98 -17.03 0.66
N TYR A 81 20.53 -16.83 -0.55
CA TYR A 81 21.86 -16.25 -0.76
C TYR A 81 21.89 -14.90 -1.52
N LEU A 82 20.74 -14.35 -1.94
CA LEU A 82 20.69 -13.10 -2.73
C LEU A 82 19.68 -12.12 -2.09
N ARG A 83 20.17 -11.22 -1.23
CA ARG A 83 19.32 -10.52 -0.24
C ARG A 83 19.58 -9.05 0.05
N ALA A 84 20.73 -8.52 -0.32
CA ALA A 84 21.14 -7.16 0.06
C ALA A 84 20.35 -6.05 -0.67
N ASP A 85 19.70 -6.35 -1.79
CA ASP A 85 18.97 -5.34 -2.58
C ASP A 85 17.47 -5.22 -2.24
N PHE A 86 16.87 -6.24 -1.61
CA PHE A 86 15.42 -6.35 -1.45
C PHE A 86 14.86 -5.69 -0.19
N PHE A 87 15.61 -5.69 0.91
CA PHE A 87 15.19 -5.02 2.15
C PHE A 87 15.41 -3.50 2.12
N THR A 88 16.15 -3.03 1.12
CA THR A 88 16.22 -1.62 0.74
C THR A 88 14.89 -1.11 0.17
N MET A 89 13.96 -2.00 -0.23
CA MET A 89 12.69 -1.62 -0.83
C MET A 89 11.56 -1.59 0.21
N SER A 90 11.28 -0.39 0.72
CA SER A 90 10.14 -0.08 1.60
C SER A 90 8.78 -0.59 1.10
N ILE A 91 8.66 -0.87 -0.20
CA ILE A 91 7.45 -1.38 -0.85
C ILE A 91 6.93 -2.68 -0.20
N PHE A 92 7.83 -3.56 0.27
CA PHE A 92 7.44 -4.86 0.84
C PHE A 92 7.15 -4.84 2.34
N TYR A 93 7.37 -3.72 3.04
CA TYR A 93 7.20 -3.65 4.50
C TYR A 93 5.81 -4.07 4.97
N ARG A 94 4.79 -3.76 4.17
CA ARG A 94 3.40 -4.16 4.41
C ARG A 94 3.22 -5.68 4.53
N LEU A 95 3.98 -6.47 3.77
CA LEU A 95 3.90 -7.93 3.79
C LEU A 95 4.44 -8.51 5.09
N PHE A 96 5.46 -7.88 5.68
CA PHE A 96 6.14 -8.36 6.89
C PHE A 96 5.42 -8.00 8.20
N ILE A 97 4.38 -7.17 8.16
CA ILE A 97 3.62 -6.74 9.35
C ILE A 97 3.19 -7.93 10.23
N PRO A 98 2.60 -9.01 9.70
CA PRO A 98 2.14 -10.14 10.51
C PRO A 98 3.24 -10.84 11.32
N ASP A 99 4.45 -10.92 10.78
CA ASP A 99 5.60 -11.58 11.40
C ASP A 99 6.34 -10.64 12.36
N LEU A 100 6.43 -9.35 12.03
CA LEU A 100 7.08 -8.33 12.85
C LEU A 100 6.24 -7.96 14.09
N PHE A 101 4.93 -8.12 14.03
CA PHE A 101 4.00 -7.79 15.11
C PHE A 101 3.12 -9.00 15.48
N PRO A 102 3.72 -10.09 16.02
CA PRO A 102 3.01 -11.35 16.29
C PRO A 102 1.92 -11.23 17.35
N GLN A 103 1.93 -10.15 18.15
CA GLN A 103 0.88 -9.85 19.13
C GLN A 103 -0.45 -9.44 18.51
N TYR A 104 -0.49 -9.12 17.21
CA TYR A 104 -1.72 -8.75 16.51
C TYR A 104 -2.18 -9.90 15.62
N ASP A 105 -3.44 -10.30 15.76
CA ASP A 105 -4.10 -11.28 14.88
C ASP A 105 -4.75 -10.63 13.65
N LYS A 106 -5.01 -9.33 13.71
CA LYS A 106 -5.51 -8.52 12.61
C LYS A 106 -4.84 -7.14 12.62
N ALA A 107 -4.56 -6.58 11.45
CA ALA A 107 -4.00 -5.25 11.30
C ALA A 107 -4.56 -4.51 10.07
N ILE A 108 -4.48 -3.18 10.09
CA ILE A 108 -4.74 -2.35 8.91
C ILE A 108 -3.42 -1.80 8.39
N TYR A 109 -3.21 -1.84 7.08
CA TYR A 109 -2.14 -1.09 6.40
C TYR A 109 -2.77 -0.06 5.47
N ILE A 110 -2.21 1.15 5.46
CA ILE A 110 -2.55 2.20 4.48
C ILE A 110 -1.30 2.93 4.01
N ASP A 111 -1.26 3.29 2.73
CA ASP A 111 -0.18 4.11 2.15
C ASP A 111 -0.28 5.58 2.66
N SER A 112 0.85 6.29 2.62
CA SER A 112 0.98 7.65 3.17
C SER A 112 0.27 8.74 2.38
N ASP A 113 -0.09 8.44 1.13
CA ASP A 113 -0.80 9.30 0.18
C ASP A 113 -2.31 9.02 0.18
N THR A 114 -2.85 8.82 1.38
CA THR A 114 -4.26 8.56 1.63
C THR A 114 -4.93 9.70 2.40
N ILE A 115 -6.26 9.78 2.32
CA ILE A 115 -7.11 10.59 3.20
C ILE A 115 -8.20 9.69 3.77
N VAL A 116 -8.31 9.69 5.08
CA VAL A 116 -9.30 8.92 5.84
C VAL A 116 -10.45 9.84 6.22
N ASN A 117 -11.65 9.56 5.70
CA ASN A 117 -12.87 10.37 5.87
C ASN A 117 -13.94 9.68 6.72
N ASP A 118 -13.65 8.49 7.23
CA ASP A 118 -14.54 7.71 8.09
C ASP A 118 -13.69 7.01 9.16
N ASP A 119 -14.33 6.47 10.21
CA ASP A 119 -13.63 5.71 11.24
C ASP A 119 -12.94 4.49 10.64
N ILE A 120 -11.60 4.50 10.63
CA ILE A 120 -10.77 3.37 10.17
C ILE A 120 -11.04 2.09 10.97
N GLY A 121 -11.56 2.20 12.19
CA GLY A 121 -12.00 1.07 12.99
C GLY A 121 -13.08 0.24 12.31
N LYS A 122 -13.90 0.83 11.42
CA LYS A 122 -14.87 0.08 10.62
C LYS A 122 -14.21 -0.89 9.63
N LEU A 123 -13.03 -0.56 9.10
CA LEU A 123 -12.24 -1.51 8.30
C LEU A 123 -11.75 -2.67 9.17
N TYR A 124 -11.28 -2.37 10.40
CA TYR A 124 -10.80 -3.39 11.34
C TYR A 124 -11.89 -4.40 11.72
N ASP A 125 -13.12 -3.90 11.87
CA ASP A 125 -14.30 -4.70 12.22
C ASP A 125 -14.76 -5.63 11.08
N THR A 126 -14.14 -5.54 9.90
CA THR A 126 -14.45 -6.46 8.78
C THR A 126 -14.16 -7.91 9.16
N GLU A 127 -15.16 -8.77 8.99
CA GLU A 127 -15.03 -10.22 9.19
C GLU A 127 -14.29 -10.87 8.03
N LEU A 128 -13.05 -11.31 8.26
CA LEU A 128 -12.19 -11.89 7.21
C LEU A 128 -12.50 -13.37 6.95
N GLY A 129 -13.06 -14.08 7.93
CA GLY A 129 -13.24 -15.54 7.87
C GLY A 129 -11.91 -16.25 7.56
N ASN A 130 -11.92 -17.09 6.53
CA ASN A 130 -10.73 -17.80 6.07
C ASN A 130 -9.89 -17.01 5.05
N ASN A 131 -10.22 -15.76 4.76
CA ASN A 131 -9.42 -14.95 3.84
C ASN A 131 -8.10 -14.51 4.51
N LEU A 132 -7.05 -14.41 3.70
CA LEU A 132 -5.74 -13.92 4.13
C LEU A 132 -5.81 -12.42 4.40
N PHE A 133 -6.51 -11.68 3.56
CA PHE A 133 -6.70 -10.24 3.74
C PHE A 133 -7.95 -9.75 3.02
N ALA A 134 -8.34 -8.52 3.33
CA ALA A 134 -9.34 -7.77 2.58
C ALA A 134 -8.72 -6.53 1.94
N ALA A 135 -9.16 -6.21 0.72
CA ALA A 135 -8.66 -5.08 -0.06
C ALA A 135 -9.71 -4.66 -1.11
N CYS A 136 -9.56 -3.47 -1.70
CA CYS A 136 -10.40 -3.00 -2.79
C CYS A 136 -9.82 -3.41 -4.15
N THR A 137 -10.70 -3.67 -5.13
CA THR A 137 -10.27 -3.79 -6.53
C THR A 137 -9.57 -2.50 -6.98
N ASP A 138 -8.45 -2.62 -7.69
CA ASP A 138 -7.73 -1.48 -8.24
C ASP A 138 -8.53 -0.89 -9.42
N SER A 139 -9.29 0.18 -9.15
CA SER A 139 -10.07 0.87 -10.17
C SER A 139 -9.22 1.74 -11.10
N SER A 140 -8.02 2.12 -10.68
CA SER A 140 -7.15 3.04 -11.44
C SER A 140 -6.60 2.40 -12.72
N ILE A 141 -6.47 1.06 -12.75
CA ILE A 141 -5.89 0.33 -13.88
C ILE A 141 -6.94 -0.24 -14.86
N GLN A 142 -8.24 -0.17 -14.54
CA GLN A 142 -9.30 -0.87 -15.29
C GLN A 142 -9.49 -0.35 -16.72
N PHE A 143 -9.09 0.90 -16.99
CA PHE A 143 -9.16 1.54 -18.31
C PHE A 143 -7.81 1.54 -19.04
N VAL A 144 -6.79 0.92 -18.45
CA VAL A 144 -5.44 0.83 -19.03
C VAL A 144 -5.30 -0.52 -19.72
N THR A 145 -5.50 -0.57 -21.04
CA THR A 145 -5.52 -1.81 -21.83
C THR A 145 -4.32 -2.73 -21.57
N LYS A 146 -3.11 -2.17 -21.47
CA LYS A 146 -1.90 -2.95 -21.17
C LYS A 146 -1.89 -3.54 -19.76
N MET A 147 -2.42 -2.84 -18.74
CA MET A 147 -2.56 -3.44 -17.40
C MET A 147 -3.58 -4.58 -17.41
N VAL A 148 -4.70 -4.40 -18.09
CA VAL A 148 -5.73 -5.44 -18.22
C VAL A 148 -5.17 -6.68 -18.93
N ALA A 149 -4.40 -6.49 -20.00
CA ALA A 149 -3.69 -7.55 -20.70
C ALA A 149 -2.66 -8.24 -19.79
N TYR A 150 -1.79 -7.47 -19.12
CA TYR A 150 -0.81 -7.98 -18.16
C TYR A 150 -1.45 -8.87 -17.08
N ILE A 151 -2.51 -8.38 -16.42
CA ILE A 151 -3.19 -9.12 -15.35
C ILE A 151 -3.81 -10.42 -15.88
N LYS A 152 -4.39 -10.37 -17.08
CA LYS A 152 -5.07 -11.54 -17.66
C LYS A 152 -4.10 -12.56 -18.26
N GLU A 153 -3.02 -12.12 -18.89
CA GLU A 153 -2.16 -12.97 -19.71
C GLU A 153 -0.87 -13.35 -18.98
N VAL A 154 -0.31 -12.44 -18.19
CA VAL A 154 0.90 -12.69 -17.38
C VAL A 154 0.51 -13.20 -16.01
N LEU A 155 -0.35 -12.46 -15.28
CA LEU A 155 -0.80 -12.88 -13.98
C LEU A 155 -1.92 -13.93 -14.07
N VAL A 156 -2.57 -14.19 -15.20
CA VAL A 156 -3.66 -15.20 -15.28
C VAL A 156 -4.71 -15.02 -14.17
N LEU A 157 -5.00 -13.77 -13.82
CA LEU A 157 -6.02 -13.38 -12.83
C LEU A 157 -7.18 -12.69 -13.53
N ASP A 158 -8.31 -12.56 -12.83
CA ASP A 158 -9.43 -11.72 -13.28
C ASP A 158 -9.09 -10.24 -13.01
N PRO A 159 -8.93 -9.38 -14.03
CA PRO A 159 -8.63 -7.97 -13.84
C PRO A 159 -9.65 -7.23 -12.97
N LYS A 160 -10.91 -7.70 -12.91
CA LYS A 160 -11.96 -7.10 -12.08
C LYS A 160 -11.83 -7.45 -10.58
N LYS A 161 -11.00 -8.43 -10.26
CA LYS A 161 -10.70 -8.87 -8.89
C LYS A 161 -9.28 -8.52 -8.45
N TYR A 162 -8.48 -7.97 -9.35
CA TYR A 162 -7.13 -7.54 -9.03
C TYR A 162 -7.17 -6.35 -8.09
N ILE A 163 -6.59 -6.50 -6.90
CA ILE A 163 -6.68 -5.50 -5.82
C ILE A 163 -5.53 -4.51 -5.85
N ASN A 164 -5.78 -3.34 -5.27
CA ASN A 164 -4.73 -2.39 -4.93
C ASN A 164 -4.10 -2.74 -3.56
N SER A 165 -2.79 -2.59 -3.41
CA SER A 165 -2.07 -2.91 -2.16
C SER A 165 -1.90 -1.74 -1.20
N GLY A 166 -2.43 -0.56 -1.52
CA GLY A 166 -2.27 0.64 -0.70
C GLY A 166 -3.25 0.78 0.46
N MET A 167 -4.25 -0.11 0.53
CA MET A 167 -5.07 -0.31 1.73
C MET A 167 -5.36 -1.80 1.89
N LEU A 168 -5.00 -2.35 3.06
CA LEU A 168 -5.17 -3.77 3.37
C LEU A 168 -5.72 -3.94 4.79
N VAL A 169 -6.67 -4.86 4.95
CA VAL A 169 -7.02 -5.45 6.26
C VAL A 169 -6.39 -6.85 6.32
N LEU A 170 -5.31 -6.99 7.07
CA LEU A 170 -4.50 -8.20 7.14
C LEU A 170 -5.04 -9.16 8.21
N ASN A 171 -5.28 -10.41 7.84
CA ASN A 171 -5.43 -11.51 8.79
C ASN A 171 -4.04 -11.96 9.24
N CYS A 172 -3.42 -11.22 10.15
CA CYS A 172 -2.05 -11.48 10.60
C CYS A 172 -1.90 -12.90 11.15
N LYS A 173 -2.92 -13.43 11.84
CA LYS A 173 -2.91 -14.81 12.30
C LYS A 173 -2.84 -15.81 11.13
N ALA A 174 -3.71 -15.67 10.13
CA ALA A 174 -3.67 -16.56 8.96
C ALA A 174 -2.37 -16.42 8.16
N PHE A 175 -1.83 -15.21 8.01
CA PHE A 175 -0.52 -15.00 7.37
C PHE A 175 0.59 -15.82 8.04
N ARG A 176 0.60 -15.85 9.38
CA ARG A 176 1.57 -16.64 10.15
C ARG A 176 1.28 -18.14 10.06
N ASP A 177 0.04 -18.56 10.27
CA ASP A 177 -0.36 -19.98 10.27
C ASP A 177 -0.07 -20.65 8.90
N GLU A 178 -0.25 -19.91 7.81
CA GLU A 178 -0.03 -20.38 6.42
C GLU A 178 1.40 -20.12 5.91
N ASN A 179 2.28 -19.58 6.75
CA ASN A 179 3.66 -19.21 6.40
C ASN A 179 3.74 -18.33 5.14
N PHE A 180 2.86 -17.33 5.02
CA PHE A 180 2.75 -16.46 3.84
C PHE A 180 4.10 -15.84 3.46
N ILE A 181 4.84 -15.33 4.44
CA ILE A 181 6.13 -14.68 4.19
C ILE A 181 7.18 -15.64 3.65
N ASP A 182 7.24 -16.88 4.15
CA ASP A 182 8.16 -17.89 3.63
C ASP A 182 7.82 -18.26 2.19
N HIS A 183 6.53 -18.38 1.90
CA HIS A 183 6.04 -18.67 0.57
C HIS A 183 6.35 -17.54 -0.42
N PHE A 184 6.10 -16.29 -0.03
CA PHE A 184 6.49 -15.09 -0.77
C PHE A 184 8.00 -15.07 -1.06
N MET A 185 8.83 -15.23 -0.03
CA MET A 185 10.28 -15.19 -0.17
C MET A 185 10.81 -16.31 -1.08
N ARG A 186 10.23 -17.52 -1.00
CA ARG A 186 10.58 -18.65 -1.87
C ARG A 186 10.23 -18.38 -3.33
N LEU A 187 9.06 -17.79 -3.61
CA LEU A 187 8.68 -17.41 -4.97
C LEU A 187 9.62 -16.32 -5.52
N LEU A 188 9.89 -15.31 -4.71
CA LEU A 188 10.78 -14.20 -5.07
C LEU A 188 12.20 -14.69 -5.37
N SER A 189 12.79 -15.50 -4.49
CA SER A 189 14.17 -15.98 -4.64
C SER A 189 14.33 -17.01 -5.76
N LYS A 190 13.29 -17.77 -6.07
CA LYS A 190 13.34 -18.81 -7.10
C LYS A 190 13.11 -18.25 -8.50
N TYR A 191 12.11 -17.39 -8.66
CA TYR A 191 11.61 -17.00 -9.98
C TYR A 191 11.99 -15.58 -10.40
N HIS A 192 12.25 -14.68 -9.46
CA HIS A 192 12.60 -13.28 -9.74
C HIS A 192 11.64 -12.62 -10.75
N PHE A 193 10.33 -12.80 -10.54
CA PHE A 193 9.30 -12.29 -11.45
C PHE A 193 9.53 -10.79 -11.74
N ASP A 194 9.61 -10.45 -13.03
CA ASP A 194 9.60 -9.04 -13.45
C ASP A 194 8.16 -8.54 -13.36
N CYS A 195 7.85 -7.86 -12.26
CA CYS A 195 6.51 -7.36 -11.99
C CYS A 195 6.38 -5.88 -12.39
N ILE A 196 5.14 -5.48 -12.74
CA ILE A 196 4.79 -4.05 -12.89
C ILE A 196 4.60 -3.41 -11.51
N ALA A 197 3.87 -4.09 -10.62
CA ALA A 197 3.62 -3.66 -9.24
C ALA A 197 3.99 -4.81 -8.29
N PRO A 198 5.27 -4.93 -7.86
CA PRO A 198 5.76 -6.15 -7.22
C PRO A 198 4.96 -6.61 -5.99
N ASP A 199 4.83 -5.78 -4.97
CA ASP A 199 4.10 -6.10 -3.74
C ASP A 199 2.63 -6.47 -4.02
N GLN A 200 1.98 -5.70 -4.90
CA GLN A 200 0.60 -5.92 -5.31
C GLN A 200 0.41 -7.21 -6.11
N ASP A 201 1.31 -7.52 -7.04
CA ASP A 201 1.27 -8.74 -7.85
C ASP A 201 1.45 -9.97 -6.97
N TYR A 202 2.42 -9.98 -6.05
CA TYR A 202 2.60 -11.09 -5.11
C TYR A 202 1.39 -11.28 -4.18
N LEU A 203 0.78 -10.21 -3.67
CA LEU A 203 -0.43 -10.30 -2.85
C LEU A 203 -1.59 -10.93 -3.64
N ASN A 204 -1.82 -10.47 -4.87
CA ASN A 204 -2.87 -10.98 -5.72
C ASN A 204 -2.65 -12.45 -6.11
N GLU A 205 -1.41 -12.84 -6.42
CA GLU A 205 -1.04 -14.19 -6.84
C GLU A 205 -1.06 -15.20 -5.70
N ILE A 206 -0.44 -14.86 -4.57
CA ILE A 206 -0.39 -15.74 -3.39
C ILE A 206 -1.78 -15.80 -2.74
N GLY A 207 -2.50 -14.67 -2.73
CA GLY A 207 -3.81 -14.54 -2.10
C GLY A 207 -4.99 -15.02 -2.95
N ASP A 208 -4.78 -15.44 -4.21
CA ASP A 208 -5.89 -15.79 -5.12
C ASP A 208 -6.92 -16.70 -4.45
N LYS A 209 -8.20 -16.37 -4.60
CA LYS A 209 -9.39 -16.99 -3.96
C LYS A 209 -9.50 -16.85 -2.43
N ARG A 210 -8.52 -16.24 -1.77
CA ARG A 210 -8.52 -15.92 -0.33
C ARG A 210 -8.41 -14.43 -0.05
N ILE A 211 -8.89 -13.60 -0.99
CA ILE A 211 -9.03 -12.15 -0.85
C ILE A 211 -10.50 -11.82 -0.62
N LEU A 212 -10.80 -11.08 0.44
CA LEU A 212 -12.11 -10.47 0.62
C LEU A 212 -12.15 -9.10 -0.08
N HIS A 213 -12.95 -8.97 -1.13
CA HIS A 213 -13.12 -7.69 -1.83
C HIS A 213 -14.01 -6.74 -1.03
N LEU A 214 -13.45 -5.58 -0.69
CA LEU A 214 -14.12 -4.52 0.07
C LEU A 214 -14.95 -3.60 -0.82
N ASP A 215 -15.82 -2.81 -0.18
CA ASP A 215 -16.54 -1.72 -0.85
C ASP A 215 -15.54 -0.69 -1.40
N PRO A 216 -15.61 -0.32 -2.69
CA PRO A 216 -14.70 0.65 -3.32
C PRO A 216 -14.58 2.00 -2.60
N LYS A 217 -15.55 2.40 -1.77
CA LYS A 217 -15.44 3.63 -0.97
C LYS A 217 -14.24 3.64 -0.02
N TRP A 218 -13.68 2.48 0.31
CA TRP A 218 -12.50 2.34 1.17
C TRP A 218 -11.17 2.47 0.41
N ASP A 219 -11.21 2.66 -0.91
CA ASP A 219 -10.01 2.90 -1.70
C ASP A 219 -10.40 3.70 -2.95
N ALA A 220 -10.99 4.87 -2.73
CA ALA A 220 -11.40 5.76 -3.80
C ALA A 220 -10.16 6.38 -4.44
N MET A 221 -9.92 6.09 -5.71
CA MET A 221 -8.75 6.57 -6.45
C MET A 221 -9.16 7.62 -7.49
N PRO A 222 -8.36 8.68 -7.69
CA PRO A 222 -8.54 9.56 -8.85
C PRO A 222 -8.41 8.77 -10.16
N ASN A 223 -9.38 8.93 -11.05
CA ASN A 223 -9.35 8.34 -12.39
C ASN A 223 -10.16 9.21 -13.36
N ASP A 224 -9.47 9.81 -14.34
CA ASP A 224 -10.07 10.70 -15.35
C ASP A 224 -11.19 10.02 -16.19
N ASN A 225 -11.28 8.69 -16.19
CA ASN A 225 -12.27 7.92 -16.95
C ASN A 225 -13.55 7.59 -16.16
N THR A 226 -13.61 7.93 -14.88
CA THR A 226 -14.75 7.60 -14.00
C THR A 226 -15.20 8.80 -13.20
N GLU A 227 -16.51 8.90 -12.95
CA GLU A 227 -17.04 9.89 -12.02
C GLU A 227 -16.56 9.64 -10.59
N PRO A 228 -16.31 10.70 -9.80
CA PRO A 228 -15.89 10.54 -8.41
C PRO A 228 -16.98 9.85 -7.58
N LEU A 229 -16.55 8.96 -6.68
CA LEU A 229 -17.44 8.33 -5.71
C LEU A 229 -18.02 9.39 -4.77
N THR A 230 -19.29 9.23 -4.44
CA THR A 230 -19.92 10.07 -3.42
C THR A 230 -19.57 9.55 -2.03
N ASN A 231 -19.13 10.43 -1.13
CA ASN A 231 -18.76 10.11 0.25
C ASN A 231 -17.73 8.97 0.40
N PRO A 232 -16.53 9.08 -0.21
CA PRO A 232 -15.49 8.06 -0.03
C PRO A 232 -15.02 8.01 1.43
N SER A 233 -14.96 6.81 2.01
CA SER A 233 -14.47 6.57 3.38
C SER A 233 -12.94 6.66 3.47
N LEU A 234 -12.24 6.24 2.42
CA LEU A 234 -10.80 6.44 2.25
C LEU A 234 -10.50 6.76 0.79
N ILE A 235 -9.67 7.77 0.59
CA ILE A 235 -9.19 8.22 -0.71
C ILE A 235 -7.72 7.90 -0.81
N HIS A 236 -7.30 7.29 -1.91
CA HIS A 236 -5.90 6.96 -2.15
C HIS A 236 -5.46 7.67 -3.43
N TYR A 237 -4.55 8.63 -3.30
CA TYR A 237 -3.97 9.35 -4.43
C TYR A 237 -2.90 8.50 -5.09
N ASN A 238 -3.24 7.28 -5.51
CA ASN A 238 -2.30 6.30 -6.04
C ASN A 238 -1.74 6.72 -7.41
N LEU A 239 -0.63 6.09 -7.80
CA LEU A 239 0.02 6.30 -9.10
C LEU A 239 0.41 7.78 -9.37
N PHE A 240 -0.35 8.50 -10.19
CA PHE A 240 0.09 9.75 -10.83
C PHE A 240 -0.67 10.99 -10.36
N PHE A 241 -1.90 10.83 -9.86
CA PHE A 241 -2.75 11.97 -9.55
C PHE A 241 -2.50 12.44 -8.12
N LYS A 242 -1.34 13.06 -7.92
CA LYS A 242 -0.96 13.64 -6.63
C LYS A 242 -1.47 15.09 -6.55
N PRO A 243 -2.33 15.45 -5.59
CA PRO A 243 -2.89 16.80 -5.48
C PRO A 243 -1.83 17.86 -5.15
N TRP A 244 -0.64 17.46 -4.68
CA TRP A 244 0.53 18.33 -4.49
C TRP A 244 1.44 18.44 -5.71
N HIS A 245 1.15 17.75 -6.83
CA HIS A 245 1.88 17.90 -8.10
C HIS A 245 0.98 18.40 -9.23
N PHE A 246 -0.32 18.09 -9.18
CA PHE A 246 -1.32 18.40 -10.19
C PHE A 246 -2.49 19.19 -9.59
N LYS A 247 -3.11 20.04 -10.42
CA LYS A 247 -4.33 20.80 -10.08
C LYS A 247 -5.56 20.14 -10.71
N ASN A 248 -6.71 20.32 -10.08
CA ASN A 248 -7.99 19.73 -10.49
C ASN A 248 -7.95 18.19 -10.47
N VAL A 249 -7.20 17.63 -9.51
CA VAL A 249 -7.21 16.18 -9.26
C VAL A 249 -8.53 15.82 -8.58
N GLN A 250 -9.15 14.72 -8.98
CA GLN A 250 -10.35 14.23 -8.29
C GLN A 250 -10.08 14.10 -6.78
N TYR A 251 -11.02 14.58 -5.98
CA TYR A 251 -10.97 14.60 -4.53
C TYR A 251 -9.94 15.54 -3.87
N GLU A 252 -9.20 16.36 -4.64
CA GLU A 252 -8.13 17.22 -4.09
C GLU A 252 -8.58 18.12 -2.93
N GLU A 253 -9.86 18.49 -2.88
CA GLU A 253 -10.45 19.26 -1.80
C GLU A 253 -10.33 18.56 -0.44
N TYR A 254 -10.41 17.23 -0.39
CA TYR A 254 -10.24 16.44 0.83
C TYR A 254 -8.79 16.48 1.31
N PHE A 255 -7.85 16.31 0.37
CA PHE A 255 -6.42 16.43 0.67
C PHE A 255 -6.08 17.81 1.22
N TRP A 256 -6.46 18.87 0.51
CA TRP A 256 -6.14 20.23 0.90
C TRP A 256 -6.86 20.68 2.17
N LYS A 257 -8.05 20.13 2.46
CA LYS A 257 -8.74 20.36 3.74
C LYS A 257 -7.92 19.81 4.91
N SER A 258 -7.42 18.57 4.81
CA SER A 258 -6.56 17.99 5.85
C SER A 258 -5.21 18.72 5.91
N ALA A 259 -4.59 18.98 4.75
CA ALA A 259 -3.26 19.57 4.68
C ALA A 259 -3.17 20.94 5.36
N LYS A 260 -4.20 21.79 5.21
CA LYS A 260 -4.33 23.11 5.86
C LYS A 260 -4.18 23.10 7.37
N GLU A 261 -4.46 21.96 8.00
CA GLU A 261 -4.42 21.79 9.45
C GLU A 261 -3.10 21.18 9.93
N THR A 262 -2.17 20.94 9.01
CA THR A 262 -0.82 20.43 9.32
C THR A 262 0.22 21.54 9.16
N LYS A 263 1.35 21.40 9.85
CA LYS A 263 2.49 22.31 9.70
C LYS A 263 3.07 22.32 8.27
N PHE A 264 2.81 21.27 7.49
CA PHE A 264 3.35 21.07 6.15
C PHE A 264 2.55 21.75 5.03
N TYR A 265 1.45 22.45 5.35
CA TYR A 265 0.58 23.06 4.34
C TYR A 265 1.33 23.96 3.34
N ASN A 266 2.17 24.87 3.84
CA ASN A 266 2.91 25.81 3.00
C ASN A 266 3.96 25.11 2.14
N ASP A 267 4.58 24.05 2.65
CA ASP A 267 5.56 23.25 1.90
C ASP A 267 4.88 22.51 0.76
N LEU A 268 3.72 21.90 1.02
CA LEU A 268 2.90 21.22 0.00
C LEU A 268 2.39 22.20 -1.06
N LEU A 269 1.95 23.40 -0.67
CA LEU A 269 1.57 24.45 -1.62
C LEU A 269 2.77 24.91 -2.47
N THR A 270 3.93 25.05 -1.84
CA THR A 270 5.16 25.43 -2.54
C THR A 270 5.53 24.37 -3.56
N GLU A 271 5.43 23.09 -3.18
CA GLU A 271 5.64 21.98 -4.08
C GLU A 271 4.66 22.01 -5.27
N LEU A 272 3.36 22.14 -5.02
CA LEU A 272 2.37 22.25 -6.11
C LEU A 272 2.69 23.37 -7.09
N ASN A 273 3.08 24.54 -6.58
CA ASN A 273 3.35 25.72 -7.40
C ASN A 273 4.70 25.67 -8.12
N THR A 274 5.68 24.93 -7.59
CA THR A 274 7.02 24.81 -8.16
C THR A 274 7.23 23.55 -8.99
N TYR A 275 6.32 22.56 -8.88
CA TYR A 275 6.33 21.36 -9.72
C TYR A 275 6.21 21.79 -11.19
N THR A 276 7.21 21.46 -11.99
CA THR A 276 7.31 21.96 -13.37
C THR A 276 6.45 21.15 -14.33
N ASP A 277 6.07 21.74 -15.46
CA ASP A 277 5.35 21.01 -16.51
C ASP A 277 6.16 19.84 -17.07
N LYS A 278 7.49 19.96 -17.07
CA LYS A 278 8.39 18.86 -17.44
C LYS A 278 8.24 17.68 -16.46
N GLN A 279 8.28 17.94 -15.15
CA GLN A 279 8.10 16.90 -14.14
C GLN A 279 6.69 16.27 -14.21
N ARG A 280 5.64 17.09 -14.44
CA ARG A 280 4.28 16.58 -14.66
C ARG A 280 4.18 15.66 -15.89
N ALA A 281 4.87 16.02 -16.98
CA ALA A 281 4.92 15.19 -18.17
C ALA A 281 5.69 13.90 -17.89
N GLU A 282 6.85 13.97 -17.23
CA GLU A 282 7.61 12.80 -16.80
C GLU A 282 6.77 11.86 -15.92
N ASP A 283 6.03 12.40 -14.95
CA ASP A 283 5.13 11.63 -14.10
C ASP A 283 4.00 10.95 -14.89
N ARG A 284 3.38 11.65 -15.83
CA ARG A 284 2.37 11.03 -16.72
C ARG A 284 2.97 9.91 -17.56
N HIS A 285 4.21 10.08 -18.02
CA HIS A 285 4.93 9.06 -18.77
C HIS A 285 5.49 7.92 -17.91
N LYS A 286 5.53 8.03 -16.57
CA LYS A 286 5.93 6.90 -15.71
C LYS A 286 5.02 5.70 -15.94
N LEU A 287 3.72 5.92 -16.22
CA LEU A 287 2.83 4.83 -16.61
C LEU A 287 3.32 4.14 -17.88
N ASP A 288 3.64 4.89 -18.93
CA ASP A 288 4.13 4.33 -20.19
C ASP A 288 5.40 3.50 -19.98
N HIS A 289 6.31 3.96 -19.11
CA HIS A 289 7.52 3.21 -18.76
C HIS A 289 7.21 1.94 -17.94
N MET A 290 6.28 2.01 -16.99
CA MET A 290 5.81 0.83 -16.25
C MET A 290 5.14 -0.17 -17.19
N LEU A 291 4.32 0.30 -18.12
CA LEU A 291 3.62 -0.50 -19.12
C LEU A 291 4.56 -1.07 -20.19
N ALA A 292 5.71 -0.44 -20.46
CA ALA A 292 6.72 -1.02 -21.35
C ALA A 292 7.27 -2.36 -20.82
N LYS A 293 7.15 -2.63 -19.52
CA LYS A 293 7.46 -3.94 -18.95
C LYS A 293 6.48 -5.03 -19.39
N GLU A 294 5.23 -4.71 -19.71
CA GLU A 294 4.24 -5.71 -20.13
C GLU A 294 4.70 -6.46 -21.38
N ASP A 295 5.19 -5.76 -22.41
CA ASP A 295 5.70 -6.37 -23.64
C ASP A 295 6.86 -7.36 -23.36
N LYS A 296 7.70 -7.07 -22.37
CA LYS A 296 8.81 -7.93 -21.97
C LYS A 296 8.33 -9.12 -21.13
N THR A 297 7.43 -8.88 -20.18
CA THR A 297 6.97 -9.88 -19.19
C THR A 297 6.06 -10.94 -19.79
N ILE A 298 5.25 -10.61 -20.81
CA ILE A 298 4.47 -11.58 -21.58
C ILE A 298 5.36 -12.66 -22.19
N ASN A 299 6.53 -12.25 -22.69
CA ASN A 299 7.47 -13.15 -23.37
C ASN A 299 8.46 -13.83 -22.41
N ASP A 300 8.41 -13.51 -21.11
CA ASP A 300 9.32 -14.10 -20.12
C ASP A 300 8.94 -15.56 -19.82
N PRO A 301 9.85 -16.55 -20.06
CA PRO A 301 9.57 -17.95 -19.77
C PRO A 301 9.35 -18.24 -18.28
N TYR A 302 9.76 -17.35 -17.38
CA TYR A 302 9.59 -17.44 -15.94
C TYR A 302 8.50 -16.51 -15.39
N ASN A 303 7.61 -15.98 -16.23
CA ASN A 303 6.47 -15.22 -15.74
C ASN A 303 5.46 -16.09 -14.95
N TRP A 304 4.54 -15.41 -14.26
CA TRP A 304 3.52 -16.04 -13.41
C TRP A 304 2.69 -17.11 -14.15
N ALA A 305 2.25 -16.82 -15.38
CA ALA A 305 1.50 -17.76 -16.20
C ALA A 305 2.25 -19.08 -16.45
N ASN A 306 3.56 -19.00 -16.74
CA ASN A 306 4.38 -20.18 -17.00
C ASN A 306 4.74 -20.93 -15.72
N VAL A 307 4.99 -20.23 -14.62
CA VAL A 307 5.25 -20.87 -13.32
C VAL A 307 4.02 -21.61 -12.81
N LYS A 308 2.82 -21.04 -12.97
CA LYS A 308 1.56 -21.68 -12.56
C LYS A 308 1.25 -22.99 -13.28
N LYS A 309 1.80 -23.21 -14.49
CA LYS A 309 1.71 -24.50 -15.19
C LYS A 309 2.51 -25.60 -14.48
N GLN A 310 3.47 -25.24 -13.63
CA GLN A 310 4.34 -26.17 -12.89
C GLN A 310 3.78 -26.52 -11.51
N GLY A 311 2.82 -25.75 -10.99
CA GLY A 311 2.19 -25.97 -9.70
C GLY A 311 1.47 -24.71 -9.18
N PRO A 312 0.67 -24.83 -8.11
CA PRO A 312 -0.01 -23.69 -7.51
C PRO A 312 1.00 -22.72 -6.88
N VAL A 313 0.73 -21.42 -7.05
CA VAL A 313 1.44 -20.32 -6.39
C VAL A 313 0.60 -19.64 -5.32
N SER A 314 -0.69 -19.94 -5.24
CA SER A 314 -1.60 -19.45 -4.20
C SER A 314 -1.53 -20.29 -2.92
N LEU A 315 -1.99 -19.73 -1.81
CA LEU A 315 -2.17 -20.40 -0.51
C LEU A 315 -3.64 -20.73 -0.21
#